data_AF-A0A6B0RCI9-F1
#
_entry.id   AF-A0A6B0RCI9-F1
#
_cell.length_a   1.000
_cell.length_b   1.000
_cell.length_c   1.000
_cell.angle_alpha   90.00
_cell.angle_beta   90.00
_cell.angle_gamma   90.00
#
_symmetry.space_group_name_H-M   'P 1'
#
loop_
_entity.id
_entity.type
_entity.pdbx_description
1 polymer ?
#
loop_
_entity_poly.entity_id
_entity_poly.type
_entity_poly.pdbx_seq_one_letter_code
_entity_poly.pdbx_strand_id
1 'polypeptide(L)'
;MRHGLIFLGKIGASVSSTFLQDGVSGLNAGKPAARKALDRCSEGSFLLTTFPRPVTVEPMDQLDDEEGLPEKLVIKNQQFHKEREQPLRFAQPGSFEYEYAMCWKALIEMEKQQQDQVDRNIKEAREKLEMEAAARHEHQVILMRQDLMRRQEELRRMEELHNQEVQKRKQLERRQEEKRRQEEELRQEEELRQEEECRRREEEMRRQQEEIMRRQQEGSREPSLTRESKRYR
;
A
#
# COMPACT_ATOMS: atom_id res chain seq x y z
N MET A 1 37.58 -35.09 2.77
CA MET A 1 37.46 -33.78 2.11
C MET A 1 36.00 -33.34 2.11
N ARG A 2 35.62 -32.51 3.07
CA ARG A 2 34.27 -31.94 3.23
C ARG A 2 34.23 -30.64 2.44
N HIS A 3 33.55 -30.62 1.30
CA HIS A 3 33.49 -29.43 0.45
C HIS A 3 32.32 -28.56 0.91
N GLY A 4 32.60 -27.32 1.33
CA GLY A 4 31.60 -26.31 1.62
C GLY A 4 31.63 -25.21 0.56
N LEU A 5 30.51 -24.51 0.39
CA LEU A 5 30.45 -23.26 -0.37
C LEU A 5 30.36 -22.09 0.61
N ILE A 6 31.08 -21.02 0.33
CA ILE A 6 30.90 -19.77 1.04
C ILE A 6 30.01 -18.87 0.17
N PHE A 7 28.88 -18.46 0.75
CA PHE A 7 28.10 -17.36 0.19
C PHE A 7 28.61 -16.06 0.80
N LEU A 8 29.21 -15.22 -0.04
CA LEU A 8 29.57 -13.85 0.29
C LEU A 8 28.37 -12.97 -0.08
N GLY A 9 27.54 -12.66 0.92
CA GLY A 9 26.39 -11.78 0.75
C GLY A 9 26.17 -10.93 1.98
N LYS A 10 25.88 -9.63 1.79
CA LYS A 10 25.33 -8.80 2.86
C LYS A 10 23.86 -9.21 3.06
N ILE A 11 23.57 -9.88 4.17
CA ILE A 11 22.20 -10.05 4.67
C ILE A 11 22.00 -8.97 5.74
N GLY A 12 21.39 -7.84 5.35
CA GLY A 12 21.17 -6.70 6.26
C GLY A 12 22.46 -5.95 6.64
N ALA A 13 22.60 -5.57 7.91
CA ALA A 13 23.73 -4.78 8.44
C ALA A 13 25.03 -5.58 8.68
N SER A 14 24.99 -6.91 8.51
CA SER A 14 26.16 -7.78 8.69
C SER A 14 26.75 -8.18 7.33
N VAL A 15 28.08 -8.07 7.19
CA VAL A 15 28.80 -8.82 6.15
C VAL A 15 28.78 -10.27 6.61
N SER A 16 27.76 -11.03 6.22
CA SER A 16 27.59 -12.40 6.67
C SER A 16 28.19 -13.32 5.62
N SER A 17 29.50 -13.59 5.73
CA SER A 17 30.06 -14.78 5.11
C SER A 17 29.36 -15.98 5.74
N THR A 18 28.44 -16.60 5.00
CA THR A 18 27.61 -17.69 5.53
C THR A 18 28.06 -18.99 4.90
N PHE A 19 28.50 -19.90 5.76
CA PHE A 19 28.93 -21.24 5.38
C PHE A 19 27.70 -22.10 5.08
N LEU A 20 27.59 -22.59 3.85
CA LEU A 20 26.63 -23.64 3.53
C LEU A 20 27.40 -24.94 3.42
N GLN A 21 27.25 -25.79 4.44
CA GLN A 21 27.62 -27.19 4.34
C GLN A 21 26.46 -27.93 3.72
N ASP A 22 26.63 -28.45 2.49
CA ASP A 22 25.65 -29.36 1.92
C ASP A 22 25.62 -30.63 2.79
N GLY A 23 24.62 -30.70 3.66
CA GLY A 23 24.38 -31.81 4.57
C GLY A 23 23.92 -33.04 3.82
N VAL A 24 24.86 -33.80 3.25
CA VAL A 24 24.66 -35.21 2.94
C VAL A 24 25.91 -35.97 3.38
N SER A 25 25.74 -36.81 4.39
CA SER A 25 26.71 -37.75 4.92
C SER A 25 27.01 -38.87 3.91
N GLY A 26 27.65 -38.50 2.81
CA GLY A 26 28.01 -39.42 1.74
C GLY A 26 29.03 -38.76 0.83
N LEU A 27 30.29 -39.19 0.95
CA LEU A 27 31.38 -38.82 0.05
C LEU A 27 30.90 -38.93 -1.41
N ASN A 28 30.76 -37.78 -2.09
CA ASN A 28 30.46 -37.58 -3.52
C ASN A 28 29.03 -37.20 -3.97
N ALA A 29 28.01 -37.18 -3.12
CA ALA A 29 26.64 -36.84 -3.59
C ALA A 29 26.40 -35.33 -3.84
N GLY A 30 27.11 -34.42 -3.14
CA GLY A 30 26.90 -32.96 -3.23
C GLY A 30 27.72 -32.22 -4.29
N LYS A 31 28.73 -32.87 -4.92
CA LYS A 31 29.66 -32.18 -5.84
C LYS A 31 28.98 -31.59 -7.09
N PRO A 32 28.05 -32.28 -7.77
CA PRO A 32 27.37 -31.71 -8.93
C PRO A 32 26.40 -30.60 -8.56
N ALA A 33 25.74 -30.70 -7.40
CA ALA A 33 24.79 -29.69 -6.93
C ALA A 33 25.49 -28.38 -6.55
N ALA A 34 26.58 -28.48 -5.78
CA ALA A 34 27.43 -27.34 -5.43
C ALA A 34 28.03 -26.67 -6.67
N ARG A 35 28.50 -27.48 -7.64
CA ARG A 35 29.03 -26.94 -8.90
C ARG A 35 27.95 -26.22 -9.71
N LYS A 36 26.75 -26.81 -9.83
CA LYS A 36 25.62 -26.19 -10.51
C LYS A 36 25.17 -24.88 -9.83
N ALA A 37 25.22 -24.82 -8.51
CA ALA A 37 24.92 -23.60 -7.76
C ALA A 37 25.97 -22.52 -8.04
N LEU A 38 27.26 -22.87 -8.04
CA LEU A 38 28.35 -21.99 -8.43
C LEU A 38 28.13 -21.44 -9.84
N ASP A 39 27.96 -22.32 -10.83
CA ASP A 39 27.78 -21.94 -12.24
C ASP A 39 26.57 -20.99 -12.40
N ARG A 40 25.44 -21.30 -11.74
CA ARG A 40 24.23 -20.43 -11.78
C ARG A 40 24.42 -19.08 -11.10
N CYS A 41 25.18 -19.01 -10.01
CA CYS A 41 25.45 -17.74 -9.33
C CYS A 41 26.54 -16.92 -10.04
N SER A 42 27.40 -17.56 -10.81
CA SER A 42 28.38 -16.88 -11.68
C SER A 42 27.73 -16.32 -12.95
N GLU A 43 26.79 -17.04 -13.56
CA GLU A 43 26.09 -16.60 -14.78
C GLU A 43 24.91 -15.65 -14.50
N GLY A 44 24.20 -15.84 -13.38
CA GLY A 44 22.98 -15.12 -13.03
C GLY A 44 23.12 -14.23 -11.80
N SER A 45 22.04 -13.51 -11.46
CA SER A 45 21.93 -12.72 -10.23
C SER A 45 21.05 -13.44 -9.23
N PHE A 46 21.67 -14.07 -8.23
CA PHE A 46 20.95 -14.73 -7.14
C PHE A 46 20.75 -13.77 -5.96
N LEU A 47 19.49 -13.54 -5.58
CA LEU A 47 19.09 -12.55 -4.56
C LEU A 47 18.44 -13.24 -3.37
N LEU A 48 18.79 -12.83 -2.14
CA LEU A 48 18.23 -13.40 -0.90
C LEU A 48 17.32 -12.44 -0.14
N THR A 49 17.37 -11.14 -0.44
CA THR A 49 16.61 -10.12 0.31
C THR A 49 15.79 -9.25 -0.64
N THR A 50 14.90 -8.44 -0.08
CA THR A 50 14.17 -7.40 -0.83
C THR A 50 15.09 -6.37 -1.46
N PHE A 51 16.30 -6.18 -0.90
CA PHE A 51 17.32 -5.35 -1.51
C PHE A 51 18.06 -6.15 -2.61
N PRO A 52 18.14 -5.64 -3.85
CA PRO A 52 18.62 -6.40 -5.00
C PRO A 52 20.16 -6.46 -5.06
N ARG A 53 20.79 -7.01 -4.01
CA ARG A 53 22.22 -7.35 -4.01
C ARG A 53 22.43 -8.80 -4.45
N PRO A 54 23.19 -9.03 -5.54
CA PRO A 54 23.59 -10.38 -5.91
C PRO A 54 24.49 -10.97 -4.82
N VAL A 55 24.32 -12.26 -4.58
CA VAL A 55 25.22 -13.04 -3.74
C VAL A 55 26.38 -13.54 -4.59
N THR A 56 27.62 -13.32 -4.15
CA THR A 56 28.79 -13.96 -4.74
C THR A 56 29.04 -15.29 -4.06
N VAL A 57 29.38 -16.30 -4.87
CA VAL A 57 29.64 -17.66 -4.39
C VAL A 57 31.03 -18.05 -4.84
N GLU A 58 31.85 -18.47 -3.88
CA GLU A 58 33.22 -18.93 -4.13
C GLU A 58 33.41 -20.31 -3.50
N PRO A 59 34.19 -21.20 -4.15
CA PRO A 59 34.60 -22.47 -3.53
C PRO A 59 35.40 -22.19 -2.25
N MET A 60 35.12 -22.95 -1.20
CA MET A 60 35.88 -22.82 0.03
C MET A 60 37.15 -23.67 -0.01
N ASP A 61 38.30 -23.06 0.28
CA ASP A 61 39.52 -23.79 0.56
C ASP A 61 39.43 -24.50 1.91
N GLN A 62 39.72 -25.80 1.91
CA GLN A 62 39.83 -26.60 3.12
C GLN A 62 41.25 -26.45 3.66
N LEU A 63 41.45 -25.51 4.57
CA LEU A 63 42.68 -25.37 5.33
C LEU A 63 42.60 -26.25 6.59
N ASP A 64 43.70 -26.91 6.94
CA ASP A 64 43.82 -27.73 8.15
C ASP A 64 44.36 -26.87 9.29
N ASP A 65 43.47 -26.49 10.21
CA ASP A 65 43.80 -25.62 11.35
C ASP A 65 44.02 -26.41 12.65
N GLU A 66 43.85 -27.74 12.65
CA GLU A 66 43.88 -28.56 13.88
C GLU A 66 45.28 -29.09 14.22
N GLU A 67 46.02 -29.64 13.24
CA GLU A 67 47.33 -30.26 13.48
C GLU A 67 48.51 -29.46 12.87
N GLY A 68 48.24 -28.55 11.92
CA GLY A 68 49.26 -27.78 11.21
C GLY A 68 50.25 -28.67 10.44
N LEU A 69 51.50 -28.24 10.30
CA LEU A 69 52.59 -29.06 9.72
C LEU A 69 53.55 -29.54 10.81
N PRO A 70 53.36 -30.74 11.39
CA PRO A 70 54.28 -31.32 12.34
C PRO A 70 55.69 -31.49 11.77
N GLU A 71 56.71 -31.19 12.59
CA GLU A 71 58.12 -31.34 12.24
C GLU A 71 58.48 -32.74 11.71
N LYS A 72 57.85 -33.78 12.28
CA LYS A 72 58.02 -35.18 11.86
C LYS A 72 57.60 -35.44 10.40
N LEU A 73 56.71 -34.62 9.85
CA LEU A 73 56.20 -34.70 8.48
C LEU A 73 56.96 -33.78 7.51
N VAL A 74 57.86 -32.92 8.00
CA VAL A 74 58.65 -32.02 7.17
C VAL A 74 59.68 -32.82 6.36
N ILE A 75 59.73 -32.57 5.06
CA ILE A 75 60.69 -33.21 4.16
C ILE A 75 62.09 -32.65 4.44
N LYS A 76 62.97 -33.51 4.95
CA LYS A 76 64.37 -33.17 5.29
C LYS A 76 65.28 -33.20 4.06
N ASN A 77 65.04 -32.28 3.12
CA ASN A 77 65.91 -32.09 1.97
C ASN A 77 67.11 -31.19 2.32
N GLN A 78 68.01 -30.95 1.35
CA GLN A 78 69.19 -30.09 1.57
C GLN A 78 68.80 -28.66 1.98
N GLN A 79 67.71 -28.13 1.43
CA GLN A 79 67.22 -26.79 1.73
C GLN A 79 66.77 -26.67 3.19
N PHE A 80 66.07 -27.68 3.71
CA PHE A 80 65.65 -27.74 5.11
C PHE A 80 66.83 -27.62 6.08
N HIS A 81 67.93 -28.31 5.79
CA HIS A 81 69.13 -28.22 6.62
C HIS A 81 69.79 -26.84 6.51
N LYS A 82 69.89 -26.29 5.30
CA LYS A 82 70.48 -24.98 5.03
C LYS A 82 69.75 -23.84 5.73
N GLU A 83 68.42 -23.81 5.67
CA GLU A 83 67.61 -22.76 6.31
C GLU A 83 67.72 -22.78 7.83
N ARG A 84 68.08 -23.92 8.43
CA ARG A 84 68.22 -24.12 9.87
C ARG A 84 69.64 -24.01 10.41
N GLU A 85 70.62 -23.77 9.55
CA GLU A 85 72.00 -23.52 9.98
C GLU A 85 72.09 -22.31 10.92
N GLN A 86 71.20 -21.34 10.72
CA GLN A 86 71.13 -20.18 11.60
C GLN A 86 69.92 -20.27 12.56
N PRO A 87 70.14 -20.11 13.88
CA PRO A 87 69.04 -20.07 14.83
C PRO A 87 68.21 -18.80 14.65
N LEU A 88 66.99 -18.84 15.21
CA LEU A 88 66.11 -17.68 15.29
C LEU A 88 66.85 -16.54 16.01
N ARG A 89 66.92 -15.38 15.37
CA ARG A 89 67.67 -14.22 15.85
C ARG A 89 67.01 -12.92 15.42
N PHE A 90 67.37 -11.84 16.11
CA PHE A 90 67.14 -10.49 15.61
C PHE A 90 68.35 -10.04 14.80
N ALA A 91 68.10 -9.54 13.59
CA ALA A 91 69.14 -8.91 12.79
C ALA A 91 69.67 -7.66 13.51
N GLN A 92 71.00 -7.47 13.53
CA GLN A 92 71.62 -6.34 14.21
C GLN A 92 71.57 -5.08 13.32
N PRO A 93 71.24 -3.89 13.87
CA PRO A 93 71.30 -2.64 13.12
C PRO A 93 72.66 -2.43 12.43
N GLY A 94 72.65 -1.96 11.19
CA GLY A 94 73.86 -1.78 10.38
C GLY A 94 74.40 -3.06 9.72
N SER A 95 73.80 -4.23 9.99
CA SER A 95 74.08 -5.45 9.22
C SER A 95 73.28 -5.47 7.92
N PHE A 96 73.80 -6.15 6.90
CA PHE A 96 73.09 -6.37 5.63
C PHE A 96 71.72 -7.03 5.84
N GLU A 97 71.64 -8.02 6.74
CA GLU A 97 70.39 -8.71 7.06
C GLU A 97 69.32 -7.76 7.61
N TYR A 98 69.72 -6.83 8.48
CA TYR A 98 68.80 -5.84 9.05
C TYR A 98 68.29 -4.88 7.97
N GLU A 99 69.19 -4.31 7.17
CA GLU A 99 68.78 -3.38 6.10
C GLU A 99 67.85 -4.06 5.09
N TYR A 100 68.17 -5.31 4.70
CA TYR A 100 67.33 -6.10 3.79
C TYR A 100 65.95 -6.40 4.41
N ALA A 101 65.90 -6.81 5.67
CA ALA A 101 64.64 -7.05 6.38
C ALA A 101 63.80 -5.77 6.52
N MET A 102 64.44 -4.61 6.71
CA MET A 102 63.75 -3.32 6.77
C MET A 102 63.16 -2.91 5.42
N CYS A 103 63.87 -3.13 4.32
CA CYS A 103 63.32 -2.95 2.97
C CYS A 103 62.08 -3.83 2.73
N TRP A 104 62.13 -5.11 3.13
CA TRP A 104 60.97 -6.00 3.05
C TRP A 104 59.79 -5.51 3.89
N LYS A 105 60.05 -5.07 5.13
CA LYS A 105 58.99 -4.49 5.98
C LYS A 105 58.35 -3.27 5.34
N ALA A 106 59.14 -2.37 4.74
CA ALA A 106 58.62 -1.21 4.03
C ALA A 106 57.75 -1.61 2.82
N LEU A 107 58.15 -2.66 2.10
CA LEU A 107 57.38 -3.19 0.97
C LEU A 107 56.04 -3.77 1.41
N ILE A 108 56.01 -4.57 2.49
CA ILE A 108 54.77 -5.13 3.06
C ILE A 108 53.84 -4.01 3.56
N GLU A 109 54.40 -2.98 4.20
CA GLU A 109 53.60 -1.83 4.65
C GLU A 109 53.01 -1.05 3.47
N MET A 110 53.78 -0.87 2.39
CA MET A 110 53.29 -0.25 1.16
C MET A 110 52.18 -1.10 0.50
N GLU A 111 52.35 -2.42 0.42
CA GLU A 111 51.33 -3.35 -0.08
C GLU A 111 50.02 -3.22 0.72
N LYS A 112 50.13 -3.21 2.05
CA LYS A 112 48.99 -3.01 2.95
C LYS A 112 48.30 -1.67 2.69
N GLN A 113 49.05 -0.57 2.55
CA GLN A 113 48.48 0.75 2.27
C GLN A 113 47.73 0.78 0.92
N GLN A 114 48.25 0.09 -0.10
CA GLN A 114 47.58 -0.02 -1.39
C GLN A 114 46.28 -0.83 -1.27
N GLN A 115 46.33 -1.96 -0.57
CA GLN A 115 45.14 -2.79 -0.32
C GLN A 115 44.06 -2.00 0.44
N ASP A 116 44.44 -1.31 1.52
CA ASP A 116 43.53 -0.47 2.32
C ASP A 116 42.94 0.69 1.50
N GLN A 117 43.70 1.23 0.54
CA GLN A 117 43.20 2.27 -0.35
C GLN A 117 42.17 1.72 -1.35
N VAL A 118 42.46 0.56 -1.96
CA VAL A 118 41.51 -0.10 -2.87
C VAL A 118 40.24 -0.49 -2.11
N ASP A 119 40.36 -1.07 -0.92
CA ASP A 119 39.20 -1.47 -0.12
C ASP A 119 38.31 -0.29 0.25
N ARG A 120 38.90 0.86 0.60
CA ARG A 120 38.16 2.11 0.81
C ARG A 120 37.44 2.57 -0.46
N ASN A 121 38.14 2.62 -1.58
CA ASN A 121 37.57 3.06 -2.86
C ASN A 121 36.39 2.15 -3.30
N ILE A 122 36.55 0.84 -3.14
CA ILE A 122 35.51 -0.13 -3.47
C ILE A 122 34.31 0.02 -2.52
N LYS A 123 34.55 0.24 -1.23
CA LYS A 123 33.48 0.48 -0.26
C LYS A 123 32.68 1.74 -0.60
N GLU A 124 33.35 2.86 -0.87
CA GLU A 124 32.71 4.12 -1.25
C GLU A 124 31.91 4.00 -2.55
N ALA A 125 32.46 3.31 -3.56
CA ALA A 125 31.75 3.04 -4.82
C ALA A 125 30.47 2.23 -4.59
N ARG A 126 30.51 1.22 -3.71
CA ARG A 126 29.34 0.42 -3.32
C ARG A 126 28.29 1.26 -2.61
N GLU A 127 28.68 2.06 -1.62
CA GLU A 127 27.76 2.95 -0.88
C GLU A 127 27.11 3.97 -1.80
N LYS A 128 27.88 4.56 -2.73
CA LYS A 128 27.34 5.48 -3.73
C LYS A 128 26.29 4.84 -4.63
N LEU A 129 26.55 3.62 -5.12
CA LEU A 129 25.59 2.86 -5.93
C LEU A 129 24.29 2.60 -5.17
N GLU A 130 24.39 2.25 -3.89
CA GLU A 130 23.25 1.98 -3.02
C GLU A 130 22.41 3.23 -2.77
N MET A 131 23.05 4.36 -2.51
CA MET A 131 22.37 5.65 -2.34
C MET A 131 21.61 6.03 -3.62
N GLU A 132 22.22 5.87 -4.78
CA GLU A 132 21.58 6.18 -6.06
C GLU A 132 20.37 5.27 -6.35
N ALA A 133 20.48 3.98 -6.03
CA ALA A 133 19.37 3.04 -6.14
C ALA A 133 18.22 3.39 -5.18
N ALA A 134 18.53 3.75 -3.93
CA ALA A 134 17.54 4.17 -2.95
C ALA A 134 16.81 5.46 -3.40
N ALA A 135 17.54 6.45 -3.89
CA ALA A 135 16.97 7.70 -4.40
C ALA A 135 16.02 7.46 -5.60
N ARG A 136 16.39 6.54 -6.51
CA ARG A 136 15.50 6.14 -7.62
C ARG A 136 14.22 5.48 -7.11
N HIS A 137 14.34 4.59 -6.13
CA HIS A 137 13.18 3.90 -5.56
C HIS A 137 12.26 4.88 -4.85
N GLU A 138 12.81 5.78 -4.03
CA GLU A 138 12.04 6.84 -3.37
C GLU A 138 11.31 7.72 -4.39
N HIS A 139 12.00 8.13 -5.46
CA HIS A 139 11.38 8.90 -6.54
C HIS A 139 10.22 8.15 -7.21
N GLN A 140 10.38 6.85 -7.48
CA GLN A 140 9.31 6.02 -8.03
C GLN A 140 8.10 5.95 -7.09
N VAL A 141 8.33 5.80 -5.79
CA VAL A 141 7.26 5.82 -4.77
C VAL A 141 6.54 7.16 -4.74
N ILE A 142 7.26 8.29 -4.86
CA ILE A 142 6.66 9.62 -4.93
C ILE A 142 5.75 9.74 -6.16
N LEU A 143 6.18 9.28 -7.33
CA LEU A 143 5.37 9.31 -8.55
C LEU A 143 4.09 8.47 -8.38
N MET A 144 4.20 7.27 -7.82
CA MET A 144 3.05 6.42 -7.53
C MET A 144 2.08 7.08 -6.55
N ARG A 145 2.60 7.75 -5.51
CA ARG A 145 1.79 8.47 -4.54
C ARG A 145 1.07 9.67 -5.16
N GLN A 146 1.72 10.42 -6.04
CA GLN A 146 1.10 11.52 -6.77
C GLN A 146 -0.03 11.04 -7.69
N ASP A 147 0.19 9.95 -8.43
CA ASP A 147 -0.85 9.36 -9.30
C ASP A 147 -2.06 8.89 -8.48
N LEU A 148 -1.83 8.26 -7.33
CA LEU A 148 -2.90 7.86 -6.42
C LEU A 148 -3.70 9.06 -5.91
N MET A 149 -3.02 10.12 -5.45
CA MET A 149 -3.67 11.35 -4.97
C MET A 149 -4.50 12.02 -6.08
N ARG A 150 -3.99 12.05 -7.31
CA ARG A 150 -4.72 12.58 -8.47
C ARG A 150 -6.02 11.81 -8.71
N ARG A 151 -5.96 10.47 -8.71
CA ARG A 151 -7.16 9.63 -8.89
C ARG A 151 -8.16 9.79 -7.75
N GLN A 152 -7.69 9.93 -6.51
CA GLN A 152 -8.56 10.17 -5.36
C GLN A 152 -9.29 11.52 -5.47
N GLU A 153 -8.60 12.56 -5.92
CA GLU A 153 -9.22 13.88 -6.15
C GLU A 153 -10.22 13.86 -7.30
N GLU A 154 -9.94 13.14 -8.39
CA GLU A 154 -10.89 12.95 -9.50
C GLU A 154 -12.17 12.24 -9.02
N LEU A 155 -12.03 11.18 -8.22
CA LEU A 155 -13.17 10.47 -7.63
C LEU A 155 -13.97 11.39 -6.71
N ARG A 156 -13.31 12.15 -5.84
CA ARG A 156 -13.96 13.10 -4.93
C ARG A 156 -14.78 14.14 -5.70
N ARG A 157 -14.24 14.70 -6.80
CA ARG A 157 -14.99 15.64 -7.65
C ARG A 157 -16.21 15.01 -8.29
N MET A 158 -16.09 13.78 -8.76
CA MET A 158 -17.22 13.03 -9.32
C MET A 158 -18.30 12.76 -8.27
N GLU A 159 -17.91 12.40 -7.05
CA GLU A 159 -18.83 12.22 -5.92
C GLU A 159 -19.51 13.54 -5.53
N GLU A 160 -18.78 14.65 -5.49
CA GLU A 160 -19.34 15.98 -5.21
C GLU A 160 -20.36 16.40 -6.28
N LEU A 161 -20.06 16.20 -7.57
CA LEU A 161 -20.99 16.44 -8.67
C LEU A 161 -22.23 15.55 -8.56
N HIS A 162 -22.04 14.26 -8.25
CA HIS A 162 -23.14 13.33 -8.06
C HIS A 162 -24.04 13.75 -6.89
N ASN A 163 -23.44 14.16 -5.76
CA ASN A 163 -24.19 14.62 -4.60
C ASN A 163 -24.96 15.92 -4.90
N GLN A 164 -24.36 16.86 -5.64
CA GLN A 164 -25.06 18.06 -6.12
C GLN A 164 -26.26 17.72 -7.01
N GLU A 165 -26.12 16.75 -7.92
CA GLU A 165 -27.20 16.28 -8.79
C GLU A 165 -28.34 15.64 -7.96
N VAL A 166 -28.00 14.79 -6.99
CA VAL A 166 -28.97 14.20 -6.07
C VAL A 166 -29.70 15.29 -5.26
N GLN A 167 -28.99 16.30 -4.77
CA GLN A 167 -29.60 17.43 -4.05
C GLN A 167 -30.55 18.23 -4.95
N LYS A 168 -30.17 18.49 -6.21
CA LYS A 168 -31.03 19.17 -7.19
C LYS A 168 -32.29 18.36 -7.48
N ARG A 169 -32.18 17.04 -7.67
CA ARG A 169 -33.33 16.15 -7.86
C ARG A 169 -34.28 16.17 -6.66
N LYS A 170 -33.74 16.05 -5.44
CA LYS A 170 -34.54 16.17 -4.21
C LYS A 170 -35.23 17.52 -4.05
N GLN A 171 -34.58 18.62 -4.48
CA GLN A 171 -35.23 19.94 -4.49
C GLN A 171 -36.37 20.01 -5.50
N LEU A 172 -36.19 19.44 -6.69
CA LEU A 172 -37.22 19.42 -7.73
C LEU A 172 -38.42 18.55 -7.30
N GLU A 173 -38.17 17.38 -6.72
CA GLU A 173 -39.21 16.50 -6.17
C GLU A 173 -40.02 17.21 -5.08
N ARG A 174 -39.36 17.89 -4.12
CA ARG A 174 -40.07 18.68 -3.09
C ARG A 174 -40.95 19.77 -3.69
N ARG A 175 -40.47 20.49 -4.71
CA ARG A 175 -41.28 21.50 -5.41
C ARG A 175 -42.47 20.90 -6.15
N GLN A 176 -42.31 19.72 -6.74
CA GLN A 176 -43.41 19.01 -7.39
C GLN A 176 -44.44 18.50 -6.37
N GLU A 177 -43.98 17.99 -5.23
CA GLU A 177 -44.85 17.56 -4.14
C GLU A 177 -45.63 18.73 -3.53
N GLU A 178 -44.98 19.88 -3.30
CA GLU A 178 -45.68 21.11 -2.86
C GLU A 178 -46.76 21.54 -3.86
N LYS A 179 -46.47 21.53 -5.17
CA LYS A 179 -47.48 21.82 -6.19
C LYS A 179 -48.64 20.84 -6.18
N ARG A 180 -48.36 19.53 -6.04
CA ARG A 180 -49.40 18.51 -5.94
C ARG A 180 -50.26 18.71 -4.70
N ARG A 181 -49.67 19.05 -3.55
CA ARG A 181 -50.40 19.38 -2.32
C ARG A 181 -51.28 20.61 -2.52
N GLN A 182 -50.77 21.66 -3.14
CA GLN A 182 -51.57 22.86 -3.46
C GLN A 182 -52.72 22.55 -4.43
N GLU A 183 -52.50 21.73 -5.45
CA GLU A 183 -53.55 21.28 -6.37
C GLU A 183 -54.60 20.40 -5.67
N GLU A 184 -54.19 19.52 -4.75
CA GLU A 184 -55.12 18.74 -3.91
C GLU A 184 -55.92 19.64 -2.95
N GLU A 185 -55.28 20.62 -2.30
CA GLU A 185 -55.96 21.60 -1.45
C GLU A 185 -56.99 22.41 -2.25
N LEU A 186 -56.65 22.87 -3.45
CA LEU A 186 -57.58 23.57 -4.35
C LEU A 186 -58.75 22.69 -4.77
N ARG A 187 -58.51 21.41 -5.11
CA ARG A 187 -59.59 20.46 -5.42
C ARG A 187 -60.51 20.22 -4.24
N GLN A 188 -59.97 20.05 -3.04
CA GLN A 188 -60.76 19.92 -1.82
C GLN A 188 -61.59 21.18 -1.55
N GLU A 189 -61.02 22.37 -1.77
CA GLU A 189 -61.75 23.63 -1.64
C GLU A 189 -62.88 23.75 -2.67
N GLU A 190 -62.63 23.35 -3.92
CA GLU A 190 -63.66 23.29 -4.98
C GLU A 190 -64.78 22.29 -4.65
N GLU A 191 -64.44 21.09 -4.14
CA GLU A 191 -65.41 20.09 -3.70
C GLU A 191 -66.27 20.62 -2.55
N LEU A 192 -65.67 21.26 -1.54
CA LEU A 192 -66.40 21.89 -0.43
C LEU A 192 -67.35 23.00 -0.93
N ARG A 193 -66.90 23.83 -1.88
CA ARG A 193 -67.76 24.84 -2.50
C ARG A 193 -68.93 24.22 -3.25
N GLN A 194 -68.70 23.15 -4.00
CA GLN A 194 -69.75 22.43 -4.71
C GLN A 194 -70.74 21.77 -3.74
N GLU A 195 -70.26 21.17 -2.65
CA GLU A 195 -71.11 20.63 -1.58
C GLU A 195 -71.97 21.74 -0.94
N GLU A 196 -71.39 22.89 -0.60
CA GLU A 196 -72.14 24.04 -0.08
C GLU A 196 -73.21 24.54 -1.05
N GLU A 197 -72.91 24.62 -2.34
CA GLU A 197 -73.90 24.97 -3.37
C GLU A 197 -75.01 23.93 -3.49
N CYS A 198 -74.68 22.64 -3.47
CA CYS A 198 -75.67 21.56 -3.51
C CYS A 198 -76.59 21.61 -2.28
N ARG A 199 -76.00 21.83 -1.11
CA ARG A 199 -76.71 21.98 0.16
C ARG A 199 -77.63 23.20 0.17
N ARG A 200 -77.18 24.33 -0.39
CA ARG A 200 -78.03 25.53 -0.59
C ARG A 200 -79.21 25.23 -1.52
N ARG A 201 -78.98 24.54 -2.65
CA ARG A 201 -80.04 24.15 -3.59
C ARG A 201 -81.04 23.18 -2.96
N GLU A 202 -80.57 22.20 -2.18
CA GLU A 202 -81.45 21.31 -1.42
C GLU A 202 -82.28 22.07 -0.39
N GLU A 203 -81.70 23.03 0.34
CA GLU A 203 -82.45 23.88 1.27
C GLU A 203 -83.49 24.75 0.56
N GLU A 204 -83.18 25.31 -0.61
CA GLU A 204 -84.13 26.05 -1.43
C GLU A 204 -85.27 25.16 -1.93
N MET A 205 -84.97 23.97 -2.42
CA MET A 205 -85.97 22.98 -2.84
C MET A 205 -86.86 22.55 -1.66
N ARG A 206 -86.27 22.37 -0.46
CA ARG A 206 -87.03 22.07 0.76
C ARG A 206 -87.96 23.22 1.13
N ARG A 207 -87.47 24.47 1.09
CA ARG A 207 -88.30 25.67 1.33
C ARG A 207 -89.43 25.80 0.31
N GLN A 208 -89.18 25.51 -0.96
CA GLN A 208 -90.21 25.50 -2.00
C GLN A 208 -91.25 24.40 -1.77
N GLN A 209 -90.84 23.19 -1.40
CA GLN A 209 -91.78 22.13 -1.01
C GLN A 209 -92.61 22.52 0.23
N GLU A 210 -91.98 23.10 1.25
CA GLU A 210 -92.67 23.65 2.42
C GLU A 210 -93.68 24.74 2.01
N GLU A 211 -93.32 25.65 1.09
CA GLU A 211 -94.24 26.65 0.53
C GLU A 211 -95.40 26.04 -0.26
N ILE A 212 -95.14 25.04 -1.10
CA ILE A 212 -96.17 24.34 -1.88
C ILE A 212 -97.14 23.62 -0.94
N MET A 213 -96.63 22.94 0.09
CA MET A 213 -97.44 22.31 1.14
C MET A 213 -98.26 23.34 1.93
N ARG A 214 -97.68 24.51 2.20
CA ARG A 214 -98.37 25.63 2.88
C ARG A 214 -99.49 26.22 2.02
N ARG A 215 -99.27 26.40 0.71
CA ARG A 215 -100.31 26.83 -0.25
C ARG A 215 -101.44 25.81 -0.41
N GLN A 216 -101.15 24.51 -0.33
CA GLN A 216 -102.18 23.47 -0.31
C GLN A 216 -103.03 23.51 0.98
N GLN A 217 -102.45 23.88 2.13
CA GLN A 217 -103.21 24.13 3.36
C GLN A 217 -104.06 25.42 3.29
N GLU A 218 -103.58 26.46 2.63
CA GLU A 218 -104.30 27.74 2.47
C GLU A 218 -105.43 27.68 1.42
N GLY A 219 -105.40 26.75 0.47
CA GLY A 219 -106.48 26.51 -0.50
C GLY A 219 -107.73 25.79 0.06
N SER A 220 -107.76 25.45 1.35
CA SER A 220 -108.84 24.68 1.99
C SER A 220 -109.78 25.53 2.89
N ARG A 221 -109.68 26.86 2.86
CA ARG A 221 -110.56 27.73 3.66
C ARG A 221 -110.97 29.00 2.93
N GLU A 222 -112.21 29.04 2.44
CA GLU A 222 -113.04 30.25 2.28
C GLU A 222 -114.52 29.85 1.98
N PRO A 223 -115.53 30.72 2.15
CA PRO A 223 -115.99 31.41 3.37
C PRO A 223 -117.52 31.20 3.61
N SER A 224 -118.06 31.54 4.79
CA SER A 224 -119.51 31.68 4.99
C SER A 224 -119.88 33.00 5.66
N LEU A 225 -120.68 33.79 4.93
CA LEU A 225 -121.31 35.05 5.30
C LEU A 225 -122.41 34.89 6.36
N THR A 226 -122.55 35.89 7.22
CA THR A 226 -123.83 36.41 7.76
C THR A 226 -123.57 37.85 8.22
N ARG A 227 -124.10 38.91 7.57
CA ARG A 227 -125.41 39.56 7.83
C ARG A 227 -125.69 39.69 9.34
N GLU A 228 -126.02 40.83 9.93
CA GLU A 228 -126.58 42.09 9.43
C GLU A 228 -126.63 43.10 10.59
N SER A 229 -126.80 44.37 10.25
CA SER A 229 -127.54 45.41 11.00
C SER A 229 -126.90 46.17 12.18
N LYS A 230 -126.78 47.49 11.91
CA LYS A 230 -127.41 48.63 12.64
C LYS A 230 -126.55 49.48 13.59
N ARG A 231 -126.33 50.72 13.11
CA ARG A 231 -126.89 52.01 13.60
C ARG A 231 -126.02 52.94 14.46
N TYR A 232 -126.18 54.24 14.13
CA TYR A 232 -125.85 55.48 14.84
C TYR A 232 -124.34 55.78 14.99
N ARG A 233 -123.84 56.97 14.66
CA ARG A 233 -124.44 58.31 14.52
C ARG A 233 -123.57 59.15 13.59
#